data_AF-A0AAJ8BW02-F1
#
_entry.id   AF-A0AAJ8BW02-F1
#
_cell.length_a   1.000
_cell.length_b   1.000
_cell.length_c   1.000
_cell.angle_alpha   90.00
_cell.angle_beta   90.00
_cell.angle_gamma   90.00
#
_symmetry.space_group_name_H-M   'P 1'
#
loop_
_entity.id
_entity.type
_entity.pdbx_description
1 polymer ?
#
loop_
_entity_poly.entity_id
_entity_poly.type
_entity_poly.pdbx_seq_one_letter_code
_entity_poly.pdbx_strand_id
1 'polypeptide(L)'
;MTVNGPTTTFQGVVVVGAGPVGLLIALRLAQAGIRVQVLEKNPDLNDAPRASGYFGGALLALKKAGILDKALSLGFAGRGIAWRKPLADDGLGNKRMGDILAHLNAILYLRQSVLSELIFNEAMRSGLVEVHFNMELVGLENQPDSVVATARGSDGTTRLFRGSFLVGADGGKSAVRKHLGIPFKGHTWPEKLVAIDVLTEGAAPDPQFPTSMIIHPIHFGVITPLEKPQGGEKTLFRCAVALDSKDTRSDEELLSEDSLSSLLGEMMPGPRPLPARVVRSSPYRIHQLCASTFHRGRCILAGDAAHLNNPVGALGLTTGILDAEAAADALELIINEGKQLEALRIYSHARQKAFQTFVNPVSTANKLRIANDPEAATEDWFLRAMLDPTPETIEEFTKPFFGIWRTNMREEMRRRQL
;
A
#
# COMPACT_ATOMS: atom_id res chain seq x y z
N MET A 1 -45.64 -24.41 7.96
CA MET A 1 -45.87 -23.24 7.09
C MET A 1 -44.54 -22.80 6.52
N THR A 2 -44.28 -23.18 5.28
CA THR A 2 -43.10 -22.83 4.51
C THR A 2 -43.29 -21.43 3.93
N VAL A 3 -42.52 -20.46 4.43
CA VAL A 3 -42.49 -19.11 3.85
C VAL A 3 -41.48 -19.12 2.70
N ASN A 4 -41.95 -19.53 1.52
CA ASN A 4 -41.24 -19.30 0.25
C ASN A 4 -41.64 -17.92 -0.28
N GLY A 5 -41.01 -16.87 0.25
CA GLY A 5 -40.91 -15.59 -0.45
C GLY A 5 -39.75 -15.67 -1.46
N PRO A 6 -39.80 -14.95 -2.60
CA PRO A 6 -38.64 -14.83 -3.47
C PRO A 6 -37.52 -14.16 -2.66
N THR A 7 -36.51 -14.91 -2.24
CA THR A 7 -35.25 -14.34 -1.76
C THR A 7 -34.65 -13.60 -2.95
N THR A 8 -34.90 -12.29 -3.02
CA THR A 8 -34.21 -11.40 -3.95
C THR A 8 -32.73 -11.42 -3.57
N THR A 9 -31.99 -12.37 -4.13
CA THR A 9 -30.55 -12.48 -3.97
C THR A 9 -29.95 -11.16 -4.44
N PHE A 10 -29.23 -10.46 -3.55
CA PHE A 10 -28.48 -9.27 -3.95
C PHE A 10 -27.48 -9.68 -5.03
N GLN A 11 -27.77 -9.30 -6.28
CA GLN A 11 -26.88 -9.44 -7.42
C GLN A 11 -25.86 -8.30 -7.38
N GLY A 12 -24.88 -8.43 -6.48
CA GLY A 12 -23.81 -7.45 -6.29
C GLY A 12 -22.64 -8.05 -5.53
N VAL A 13 -21.70 -7.20 -5.14
CA VAL A 13 -20.43 -7.59 -4.52
C VAL A 13 -20.35 -7.09 -3.08
N VAL A 14 -19.92 -7.96 -2.16
CA VAL A 14 -19.56 -7.54 -0.80
C VAL A 14 -18.05 -7.30 -0.75
N VAL A 15 -17.61 -6.13 -0.32
CA VAL A 15 -16.20 -5.81 -0.10
C VAL A 15 -15.96 -5.68 1.40
N VAL A 16 -14.95 -6.35 1.93
CA VAL A 16 -14.59 -6.27 3.35
C VAL A 16 -13.32 -5.44 3.48
N GLY A 17 -13.43 -4.28 4.15
CA GLY A 17 -12.39 -3.28 4.34
C GLY A 17 -12.61 -2.03 3.49
N ALA A 18 -12.78 -0.86 4.14
CA ALA A 18 -12.84 0.47 3.51
C ALA A 18 -11.47 1.14 3.46
N GLY A 19 -10.40 0.35 3.32
CA GLY A 19 -9.10 0.86 2.91
C GLY A 19 -9.09 1.32 1.45
N PRO A 20 -8.03 2.00 0.98
CA PRO A 20 -7.95 2.51 -0.39
C PRO A 20 -8.14 1.41 -1.46
N VAL A 21 -7.68 0.18 -1.20
CA VAL A 21 -7.88 -0.96 -2.11
C VAL A 21 -9.35 -1.35 -2.22
N GLY A 22 -10.03 -1.54 -1.09
CA GLY A 22 -11.44 -1.93 -1.07
C GLY A 22 -12.35 -0.85 -1.64
N LEU A 23 -12.11 0.42 -1.30
CA LEU A 23 -12.83 1.55 -1.84
C LEU A 23 -12.62 1.71 -3.36
N LEU A 24 -11.40 1.46 -3.86
CA LEU A 24 -11.13 1.55 -5.29
C LEU A 24 -11.82 0.43 -6.07
N ILE A 25 -11.87 -0.78 -5.51
CA ILE A 25 -12.67 -1.88 -6.07
C ILE A 25 -14.14 -1.48 -6.12
N ALA A 26 -14.69 -0.93 -5.03
CA ALA A 26 -16.07 -0.49 -4.97
C ALA A 26 -16.39 0.59 -6.02
N LEU A 27 -15.54 1.63 -6.14
CA LEU A 27 -15.66 2.67 -7.16
C LEU A 27 -15.67 2.09 -8.58
N ARG A 28 -14.71 1.20 -8.89
CA ARG A 28 -14.58 0.61 -10.23
C ARG A 28 -15.76 -0.29 -10.60
N LEU A 29 -16.26 -1.07 -9.65
CA LEU A 29 -17.46 -1.90 -9.84
C LEU A 29 -18.72 -1.03 -10.03
N ALA A 30 -18.86 0.04 -9.25
CA ALA A 30 -19.97 0.98 -9.42
C ALA A 30 -19.93 1.70 -10.77
N GLN A 31 -18.75 2.06 -11.28
CA GLN A 31 -18.58 2.60 -12.64
C GLN A 31 -18.99 1.59 -13.73
N ALA A 32 -18.95 0.29 -13.42
CA ALA A 32 -19.46 -0.78 -14.28
C ALA A 32 -20.95 -1.11 -14.01
N GLY A 33 -21.67 -0.30 -13.21
CA GLY A 33 -23.08 -0.51 -12.92
C GLY A 33 -23.37 -1.61 -11.88
N ILE A 34 -22.35 -2.11 -11.16
CA ILE A 34 -22.49 -3.20 -10.19
C ILE A 34 -22.67 -2.62 -8.79
N ARG A 35 -23.71 -3.08 -8.07
CA ARG A 35 -23.95 -2.67 -6.68
C ARG A 35 -22.93 -3.27 -5.72
N VAL A 36 -22.46 -2.46 -4.77
CA VAL A 36 -21.42 -2.86 -3.80
C VAL A 36 -21.82 -2.50 -2.37
N GLN A 37 -21.67 -3.45 -1.46
CA GLN A 37 -21.75 -3.22 -0.02
C GLN A 37 -20.34 -3.35 0.57
N VAL A 38 -19.81 -2.30 1.18
CA VAL A 38 -18.50 -2.28 1.83
C VAL A 38 -18.68 -2.41 3.34
N LEU A 39 -18.00 -3.36 3.96
CA LEU A 39 -18.01 -3.58 5.41
C LEU A 39 -16.70 -3.09 6.02
N GLU A 40 -16.77 -2.10 6.92
CA GLU A 40 -15.62 -1.56 7.63
C GLU A 40 -15.83 -1.65 9.13
N LYS A 41 -14.85 -2.22 9.84
CA LYS A 41 -14.95 -2.41 11.30
C LYS A 41 -14.73 -1.13 12.08
N ASN A 42 -13.98 -0.18 11.53
CA ASN A 42 -13.74 1.11 12.17
C ASN A 42 -14.98 2.01 12.02
N PRO A 43 -15.14 3.02 12.90
CA PRO A 43 -16.26 3.96 12.83
C PRO A 43 -16.18 4.93 11.65
N ASP A 44 -14.99 5.11 11.07
CA ASP A 44 -14.70 6.04 9.98
C ASP A 44 -13.51 5.54 9.14
N LEU A 45 -13.21 6.23 8.05
CA LEU A 45 -12.00 6.05 7.26
C LEU A 45 -10.75 6.24 8.12
N ASN A 46 -9.70 5.49 7.79
CA ASN A 46 -8.44 5.57 8.51
C ASN A 46 -7.70 6.88 8.16
N ASP A 47 -7.47 7.72 9.17
CA ASP A 47 -6.79 9.02 9.03
C ASP A 47 -5.26 8.90 9.07
N ALA A 48 -4.71 7.72 9.36
CA ALA A 48 -3.28 7.54 9.50
C ALA A 48 -2.57 7.70 8.14
N PRO A 49 -1.50 8.51 8.06
CA PRO A 49 -0.92 8.91 6.79
C PRO A 49 -0.16 7.79 6.05
N ARG A 50 -0.11 6.57 6.61
CA ARG A 50 0.39 5.30 6.03
C ARG A 50 1.32 5.49 4.82
N ALA A 51 0.88 5.14 3.61
CA ALA A 51 1.63 5.35 2.38
C ALA A 51 1.42 6.77 1.82
N SER A 52 2.44 7.33 1.15
CA SER A 52 2.33 8.67 0.57
C SER A 52 2.86 8.83 -0.85
N GLY A 53 3.53 7.84 -1.43
CA GLY A 53 4.10 7.92 -2.79
C GLY A 53 3.48 6.91 -3.76
N TYR A 54 3.08 7.37 -4.95
CA TYR A 54 2.51 6.56 -6.03
C TYR A 54 3.22 6.82 -7.36
N PHE A 55 3.46 5.77 -8.13
CA PHE A 55 4.16 5.85 -9.42
C PHE A 55 3.78 4.69 -10.34
N GLY A 56 4.28 4.72 -11.57
CA GLY A 56 4.15 3.63 -12.54
C GLY A 56 2.71 3.22 -12.82
N GLY A 57 2.44 1.91 -12.80
CA GLY A 57 1.13 1.34 -13.13
C GLY A 57 -0.01 1.87 -12.24
N ALA A 58 0.23 2.26 -11.00
CA ALA A 58 -0.83 2.77 -10.14
C ALA A 58 -1.41 4.09 -10.65
N LEU A 59 -0.59 4.97 -11.24
CA LEU A 59 -1.10 6.21 -11.85
C LEU A 59 -2.03 5.90 -13.03
N LEU A 60 -1.74 4.85 -13.81
CA LEU A 60 -2.61 4.38 -14.88
C LEU A 60 -3.92 3.80 -14.34
N ALA A 61 -3.88 3.08 -13.21
CA ALA A 61 -5.08 2.58 -12.55
C ALA A 61 -5.95 3.71 -11.98
N LEU A 62 -5.35 4.73 -11.37
CA LEU A 62 -6.06 5.95 -10.93
C LEU A 62 -6.67 6.70 -12.12
N LYS A 63 -5.98 6.73 -13.26
CA LYS A 63 -6.51 7.32 -14.51
C LYS A 63 -7.70 6.54 -15.02
N LYS A 64 -7.63 5.20 -15.04
CA LYS A 64 -8.74 4.33 -15.43
C LYS A 64 -9.96 4.49 -14.50
N ALA A 65 -9.72 4.75 -13.22
CA ALA A 65 -10.76 5.06 -12.24
C ALA A 65 -11.32 6.49 -12.36
N GLY A 66 -10.76 7.35 -13.22
CA GLY A 66 -11.22 8.72 -13.43
C GLY A 66 -10.84 9.70 -12.30
N ILE A 67 -9.89 9.34 -11.44
CA ILE A 67 -9.54 10.13 -10.24
C ILE A 67 -8.11 10.68 -10.24
N LEU A 68 -7.31 10.38 -11.27
CA LEU A 68 -5.91 10.82 -11.34
C LEU A 68 -5.77 12.34 -11.28
N ASP A 69 -6.55 13.11 -12.04
CA ASP A 69 -6.42 14.57 -12.10
C ASP A 69 -6.75 15.22 -10.74
N LYS A 70 -7.79 14.73 -10.06
CA LYS A 70 -8.12 15.15 -8.68
C LYS A 70 -7.02 14.76 -7.70
N ALA A 71 -6.45 13.55 -7.82
CA ALA A 71 -5.34 13.11 -6.98
C ALA A 71 -4.09 13.98 -7.18
N LEU A 72 -3.79 14.37 -8.43
CA LEU A 72 -2.71 15.29 -8.76
C LEU A 72 -2.95 16.70 -8.19
N SER A 73 -4.20 17.18 -8.16
CA SER A 73 -4.52 18.50 -7.59
C SER A 73 -4.50 18.52 -6.05
N LEU A 74 -4.78 17.40 -5.40
CA LEU A 74 -4.75 17.28 -3.93
C LEU A 74 -3.35 16.96 -3.40
N GLY A 75 -2.50 16.37 -4.24
CA GLY A 75 -1.12 16.02 -3.94
C GLY A 75 -0.13 17.01 -4.54
N PHE A 76 1.10 16.52 -4.73
CA PHE A 76 2.10 17.23 -5.52
C PHE A 76 3.02 16.23 -6.21
N ALA A 77 3.58 16.63 -7.35
CA ALA A 77 4.62 15.85 -8.02
C ALA A 77 5.99 16.24 -7.44
N GLY A 78 6.81 15.24 -7.12
CA GLY A 78 8.23 15.44 -6.81
C GLY A 78 9.11 14.75 -7.84
N ARG A 79 10.40 15.14 -7.91
CA ARG A 79 11.34 14.52 -8.86
C ARG A 79 11.42 13.02 -8.65
N GLY A 80 11.40 12.55 -7.39
CA GLY A 80 11.21 11.13 -7.06
C GLY A 80 11.93 10.70 -5.76
N ILE A 81 12.43 9.46 -5.75
CA ILE A 81 13.16 8.85 -4.62
C ILE A 81 14.67 8.96 -4.85
N ALA A 82 15.43 9.23 -3.80
CA ALA A 82 16.88 9.08 -3.78
C ALA A 82 17.33 8.01 -2.76
N TRP A 83 18.36 7.24 -3.11
CA TRP A 83 19.16 6.44 -2.17
C TRP A 83 20.35 7.27 -1.72
N ARG A 84 20.61 7.30 -0.42
CA ARG A 84 21.60 8.20 0.17
C ARG A 84 22.51 7.50 1.16
N LYS A 85 23.74 7.99 1.24
CA LYS A 85 24.61 7.75 2.41
C LYS A 85 23.95 8.32 3.69
N PRO A 86 24.38 7.88 4.89
CA PRO A 86 23.94 8.48 6.16
C PRO A 86 24.15 10.00 6.19
N LEU A 87 23.50 10.65 7.14
CA LEU A 87 23.71 12.08 7.38
C LEU A 87 25.20 12.39 7.62
N ALA A 88 25.65 13.52 7.07
CA ALA A 88 27.02 13.99 7.20
C ALA A 88 27.08 15.23 8.11
N ASP A 89 28.20 15.40 8.81
CA ASP A 89 28.44 16.57 9.67
C ASP A 89 28.77 17.80 8.85
N ASP A 90 28.00 18.88 9.00
CA ASP A 90 28.18 20.11 8.21
C ASP A 90 29.39 20.96 8.65
N GLY A 91 30.13 20.54 9.67
CA GLY A 91 31.29 21.24 10.22
C GLY A 91 30.91 22.40 11.16
N LEU A 92 29.61 22.63 11.38
CA LEU A 92 29.06 23.69 12.23
C LEU A 92 28.29 23.11 13.44
N GLY A 93 28.42 21.81 13.68
CA GLY A 93 27.70 21.09 14.73
C GLY A 93 26.28 20.67 14.33
N ASN A 94 25.91 20.78 13.05
CA ASN A 94 24.63 20.30 12.53
C ASN A 94 24.84 19.10 11.59
N LYS A 95 23.72 18.56 11.08
CA LYS A 95 23.74 17.49 10.08
C LYS A 95 23.17 17.98 8.74
N ARG A 96 23.73 17.48 7.65
CA ARG A 96 23.17 17.60 6.29
C ARG A 96 22.86 16.23 5.72
N MET A 97 22.03 16.18 4.68
CA MET A 97 21.78 14.95 3.93
C MET A 97 23.08 14.37 3.37
N GLY A 98 23.25 13.05 3.47
CA GLY A 98 24.34 12.35 2.82
C GLY A 98 24.21 12.34 1.30
N ASP A 99 25.32 12.03 0.62
CA ASP A 99 25.41 12.03 -0.84
C ASP A 99 24.40 11.07 -1.47
N ILE A 100 23.87 11.47 -2.64
CA ILE A 100 22.99 10.63 -3.46
C ILE A 100 23.83 9.54 -4.12
N LEU A 101 23.43 8.29 -3.95
CA LEU A 101 24.03 7.13 -4.63
C LEU A 101 23.18 6.62 -5.79
N ALA A 102 21.89 6.93 -5.81
CA ALA A 102 20.98 6.61 -6.92
C ALA A 102 19.70 7.43 -6.81
N HIS A 103 18.96 7.56 -7.91
CA HIS A 103 17.62 8.12 -7.86
C HIS A 103 16.66 7.51 -8.88
N LEU A 104 15.37 7.48 -8.52
CA LEU A 104 14.28 7.09 -9.42
C LEU A 104 13.29 8.24 -9.54
N ASN A 105 12.90 8.56 -10.77
CA ASN A 105 12.07 9.72 -11.04
C ASN A 105 10.55 9.46 -11.00
N ALA A 106 9.78 10.55 -10.93
CA ALA A 106 8.33 10.66 -11.07
C ALA A 106 7.48 9.96 -9.99
N ILE A 107 7.15 10.71 -8.93
CA ILE A 107 6.26 10.27 -7.86
C ILE A 107 5.17 11.31 -7.62
N LEU A 108 3.93 10.82 -7.55
CA LEU A 108 2.82 11.54 -6.95
C LEU A 108 2.88 11.35 -5.43
N TYR A 109 3.03 12.47 -4.72
CA TYR A 109 2.91 12.52 -3.28
C TYR A 109 1.50 12.90 -2.86
N LEU A 110 0.81 11.97 -2.19
CA LEU A 110 -0.53 12.17 -1.66
C LEU A 110 -0.74 11.26 -0.45
N ARG A 111 -1.14 11.81 0.69
CA ARG A 111 -1.40 10.98 1.88
C ARG A 111 -2.45 9.94 1.58
N GLN A 112 -2.24 8.72 2.07
CA GLN A 112 -3.21 7.64 1.92
C GLN A 112 -4.60 8.04 2.43
N SER A 113 -4.71 8.79 3.52
CA SER A 113 -6.01 9.27 4.05
C SER A 113 -6.75 10.16 3.05
N VAL A 114 -6.06 11.09 2.41
CA VAL A 114 -6.63 11.99 1.39
C VAL A 114 -7.01 11.21 0.13
N LEU A 115 -6.18 10.25 -0.29
CA LEU A 115 -6.53 9.36 -1.41
C LEU A 115 -7.77 8.51 -1.07
N SER A 116 -7.84 7.94 0.13
CA SER A 116 -8.99 7.17 0.61
C SER A 116 -10.27 8.00 0.63
N GLU A 117 -10.22 9.23 1.14
CA GLU A 117 -11.34 10.16 1.15
C GLU A 117 -11.80 10.52 -0.27
N LEU A 118 -10.86 10.80 -1.17
CA LEU A 118 -11.17 11.03 -2.59
C LEU A 118 -11.91 9.83 -3.20
N ILE A 119 -11.38 8.61 -3.03
CA ILE A 119 -12.00 7.41 -3.59
C ILE A 119 -13.38 7.17 -2.95
N PHE A 120 -13.51 7.34 -1.64
CA PHE A 120 -14.78 7.20 -0.93
C PHE A 120 -15.83 8.16 -1.48
N ASN A 121 -15.52 9.45 -1.59
CA ASN A 121 -16.44 10.46 -2.10
C ASN A 121 -16.89 10.17 -3.55
N GLU A 122 -15.97 9.74 -4.41
CA GLU A 122 -16.32 9.35 -5.79
C GLU A 122 -17.14 8.05 -5.83
N ALA A 123 -16.85 7.08 -4.97
CA ALA A 123 -17.62 5.84 -4.87
C ALA A 123 -19.06 6.11 -4.41
N MET A 124 -19.24 6.92 -3.36
CA MET A 124 -20.57 7.27 -2.84
C MET A 124 -21.40 8.09 -3.85
N ARG A 125 -20.77 8.97 -4.63
CA ARG A 125 -21.42 9.74 -5.71
C ARG A 125 -22.05 8.88 -6.78
N SER A 126 -21.62 7.62 -6.94
CA SER A 126 -22.22 6.70 -7.91
C SER A 126 -23.67 6.30 -7.56
N GLY A 127 -24.06 6.37 -6.29
CA GLY A 127 -25.34 5.84 -5.80
C GLY A 127 -25.44 4.30 -5.79
N LEU A 128 -24.38 3.58 -6.16
CA LEU A 128 -24.33 2.12 -6.22
C LEU A 128 -23.45 1.49 -5.13
N VAL A 129 -22.78 2.31 -4.33
CA VAL A 129 -21.93 1.87 -3.21
C VAL A 129 -22.56 2.29 -1.90
N GLU A 130 -22.68 1.34 -0.98
CA GLU A 130 -23.03 1.58 0.42
C GLU A 130 -21.87 1.14 1.30
N VAL A 131 -21.44 2.01 2.22
CA VAL A 131 -20.38 1.70 3.19
C VAL A 131 -20.98 1.59 4.58
N HIS A 132 -20.83 0.41 5.18
CA HIS A 132 -21.28 0.11 6.53
C HIS A 132 -20.09 0.13 7.48
N PHE A 133 -19.90 1.29 8.13
CA PHE A 133 -18.94 1.43 9.24
C PHE A 133 -19.40 0.68 10.49
N ASN A 134 -18.48 0.46 11.43
CA ASN A 134 -18.69 -0.32 12.65
C ASN A 134 -19.18 -1.76 12.40
N MET A 135 -18.88 -2.36 11.24
CA MET A 135 -19.27 -3.71 10.87
C MET A 135 -18.04 -4.60 10.72
N GLU A 136 -17.71 -5.35 11.76
CA GLU A 136 -16.61 -6.32 11.75
C GLU A 136 -17.07 -7.65 11.15
N LEU A 137 -16.39 -8.17 10.12
CA LEU A 137 -16.65 -9.52 9.61
C LEU A 137 -16.27 -10.58 10.66
N VAL A 138 -17.23 -11.43 11.02
CA VAL A 138 -17.06 -12.50 12.01
C VAL A 138 -17.43 -13.90 11.48
N GLY A 139 -18.06 -13.96 10.30
CA GLY A 139 -18.42 -15.21 9.64
C GLY A 139 -18.50 -15.04 8.13
N LEU A 140 -18.22 -16.11 7.41
CA LEU A 140 -18.26 -16.15 5.95
C LEU A 140 -18.69 -17.52 5.46
N GLU A 141 -19.78 -17.56 4.71
CA GLU A 141 -20.24 -18.74 3.97
C GLU A 141 -20.04 -18.52 2.47
N ASN A 142 -19.35 -19.47 1.83
CA ASN A 142 -19.02 -19.43 0.41
C ASN A 142 -19.78 -20.55 -0.29
N GLN A 143 -20.92 -20.22 -0.88
CA GLN A 143 -21.85 -21.17 -1.48
C GLN A 143 -21.62 -21.24 -3.02
N PRO A 144 -22.15 -22.26 -3.72
CA PRO A 144 -21.93 -22.42 -5.16
C PRO A 144 -22.43 -21.26 -6.03
N ASP A 145 -23.46 -20.54 -5.59
CA ASP A 145 -24.15 -19.47 -6.32
C ASP A 145 -24.10 -18.10 -5.62
N SER A 146 -23.70 -18.05 -4.35
CA SER A 146 -23.71 -16.85 -3.53
C SER A 146 -22.68 -16.88 -2.41
N VAL A 147 -22.51 -15.73 -1.75
CA VAL A 147 -21.70 -15.57 -0.54
C VAL A 147 -22.55 -14.89 0.53
N VAL A 148 -22.34 -15.28 1.78
CA VAL A 148 -22.96 -14.64 2.95
C VAL A 148 -21.87 -14.23 3.92
N ALA A 149 -21.76 -12.92 4.15
CA ALA A 149 -20.90 -12.34 5.16
C ALA A 149 -21.72 -12.03 6.42
N THR A 150 -21.27 -12.54 7.55
CA THR A 150 -21.83 -12.24 8.86
C THR A 150 -20.97 -11.16 9.50
N ALA A 151 -21.54 -9.98 9.75
CA ALA A 151 -20.85 -8.88 10.38
C ALA A 151 -21.45 -8.53 11.74
N ARG A 152 -20.60 -8.17 12.69
CA ARG A 152 -20.95 -7.75 14.04
C ARG A 152 -20.79 -6.24 14.19
N GLY A 153 -21.86 -5.59 14.61
CA GLY A 153 -21.92 -4.18 14.98
C GLY A 153 -21.19 -3.89 16.29
N SER A 154 -20.82 -2.63 16.50
CA SER A 154 -20.26 -2.15 17.78
C SER A 154 -21.23 -2.28 18.95
N ASP A 155 -22.53 -2.35 18.68
CA ASP A 155 -23.60 -2.60 19.64
C ASP A 155 -23.79 -4.11 19.96
N GLY A 156 -22.96 -4.97 19.38
CA GLY A 156 -23.04 -6.43 19.51
C GLY A 156 -24.09 -7.07 18.59
N THR A 157 -24.86 -6.29 17.82
CA THR A 157 -25.82 -6.85 16.87
C THR A 157 -25.09 -7.56 15.73
N THR A 158 -25.70 -8.61 15.18
CA THR A 158 -25.16 -9.33 14.03
C THR A 158 -26.06 -9.13 12.83
N ARG A 159 -25.46 -8.84 11.67
CA ARG A 159 -26.17 -8.63 10.40
C ARG A 159 -25.60 -9.54 9.32
N LEU A 160 -26.46 -9.96 8.39
CA LEU A 160 -26.10 -10.79 7.25
C LEU A 160 -26.08 -9.96 5.98
N PHE A 161 -24.97 -10.02 5.26
CA PHE A 161 -24.75 -9.36 3.98
C PHE A 161 -24.59 -10.43 2.91
N ARG A 162 -25.51 -10.47 1.94
CA ARG A 162 -25.48 -11.44 0.84
C ARG A 162 -24.93 -10.77 -0.42
N GLY A 163 -24.20 -11.54 -1.22
CA GLY A 163 -23.78 -11.12 -2.56
C GLY A 163 -23.47 -12.28 -3.49
N SER A 164 -23.20 -11.97 -4.76
CA SER A 164 -22.75 -12.94 -5.75
C SER A 164 -21.25 -13.23 -5.62
N PHE A 165 -20.49 -12.28 -5.07
CA PHE A 165 -19.05 -12.37 -4.85
C PHE A 165 -18.64 -11.60 -3.59
N LEU A 166 -17.51 -11.97 -3.01
CA LEU A 166 -16.89 -11.23 -1.91
C LEU A 166 -15.42 -10.92 -2.19
N VAL A 167 -15.00 -9.70 -1.86
CA VAL A 167 -13.59 -9.29 -1.92
C VAL A 167 -13.08 -8.98 -0.53
N GLY A 168 -12.05 -9.69 -0.09
CA GLY A 168 -11.28 -9.37 1.11
C GLY A 168 -10.20 -8.35 0.80
N ALA A 169 -10.39 -7.12 1.28
CA ALA A 169 -9.43 -6.00 1.24
C ALA A 169 -9.18 -5.46 2.66
N ASP A 170 -9.28 -6.33 3.66
CA ASP A 170 -9.34 -6.06 5.11
C ASP A 170 -7.97 -6.11 5.81
N GLY A 171 -6.89 -5.90 5.06
CA GLY A 171 -5.55 -5.67 5.60
C GLY A 171 -4.77 -6.93 5.99
N GLY A 172 -3.56 -6.73 6.53
CA GLY A 172 -2.62 -7.82 6.84
C GLY A 172 -3.17 -8.89 7.81
N LYS A 173 -4.11 -8.52 8.68
CA LYS A 173 -4.77 -9.41 9.65
C LYS A 173 -6.09 -10.01 9.14
N SER A 174 -6.37 -9.90 7.83
CA SER A 174 -7.59 -10.28 7.12
C SER A 174 -8.39 -11.42 7.77
N ALA A 175 -9.63 -11.11 8.15
CA ALA A 175 -10.63 -12.06 8.58
C ALA A 175 -11.11 -12.91 7.39
N VAL A 176 -11.28 -12.29 6.21
CA VAL A 176 -11.69 -13.02 4.98
C VAL A 176 -10.71 -14.14 4.66
N ARG A 177 -9.41 -13.85 4.62
CA ARG A 177 -8.36 -14.86 4.34
C ARG A 177 -8.42 -16.01 5.34
N LYS A 178 -8.63 -15.71 6.64
CA LYS A 178 -8.72 -16.70 7.71
C LYS A 178 -9.97 -17.58 7.59
N HIS A 179 -11.15 -16.99 7.38
CA HIS A 179 -12.39 -17.75 7.18
C HIS A 179 -12.34 -18.63 5.93
N LEU A 180 -11.67 -18.17 4.88
CA LEU A 180 -11.44 -18.99 3.69
C LEU A 180 -10.43 -20.10 3.91
N GLY A 181 -9.69 -20.14 5.03
CA GLY A 181 -8.65 -21.13 5.28
C GLY A 181 -7.50 -21.05 4.27
N ILE A 182 -7.09 -19.83 3.90
CA ILE A 182 -5.99 -19.58 2.97
C ILE A 182 -4.71 -19.26 3.76
N PRO A 183 -3.67 -20.12 3.69
CA PRO A 183 -2.40 -19.88 4.35
C PRO A 183 -1.70 -18.60 3.86
N PHE A 184 -1.03 -17.91 4.78
CA PHE A 184 -0.21 -16.73 4.47
C PHE A 184 1.27 -17.10 4.62
N LYS A 185 1.98 -17.26 3.51
CA LYS A 185 3.33 -17.88 3.48
C LYS A 185 4.41 -16.85 3.21
N GLY A 186 5.59 -17.06 3.79
CA GLY A 186 6.77 -16.23 3.57
C GLY A 186 7.53 -16.02 4.88
N HIS A 187 8.13 -14.85 5.06
CA HIS A 187 8.94 -14.56 6.25
C HIS A 187 8.66 -13.16 6.82
N THR A 188 9.08 -12.98 8.08
CA THR A 188 9.14 -11.69 8.76
C THR A 188 10.61 -11.35 8.94
N TRP A 189 11.00 -10.11 8.63
CA TRP A 189 12.37 -9.68 8.82
C TRP A 189 12.69 -9.59 10.32
N PRO A 190 13.96 -9.79 10.72
CA PRO A 190 14.34 -9.74 12.12
C PRO A 190 14.22 -8.31 12.68
N GLU A 191 14.43 -7.28 11.86
CA GLU A 191 14.35 -5.87 12.29
C GLU A 191 12.90 -5.41 12.51
N LYS A 192 12.70 -4.60 13.55
CA LYS A 192 11.53 -3.72 13.68
C LYS A 192 11.85 -2.37 13.04
N LEU A 193 10.82 -1.70 12.53
CA LEU A 193 10.89 -0.29 12.15
C LEU A 193 10.04 0.53 13.12
N VAL A 194 10.46 1.76 13.39
CA VAL A 194 9.63 2.78 14.06
C VAL A 194 9.23 3.80 13.01
N ALA A 195 7.94 3.89 12.71
CA ALA A 195 7.39 5.00 11.93
C ALA A 195 7.14 6.18 12.86
N ILE A 196 7.68 7.34 12.51
CA ILE A 196 7.58 8.60 13.24
C ILE A 196 7.04 9.64 12.26
N ASP A 197 5.85 10.17 12.52
CA ASP A 197 5.43 11.39 11.85
C ASP A 197 5.92 12.58 12.65
N VAL A 198 6.66 13.43 11.98
CA VAL A 198 7.38 14.53 12.59
C VAL A 198 7.09 15.81 11.84
N LEU A 199 6.72 16.84 12.58
CA LEU A 199 6.57 18.18 12.07
C LEU A 199 7.90 18.92 12.26
N THR A 200 8.53 19.34 11.16
CA THR A 200 9.82 20.05 11.19
C THR A 200 9.69 21.43 10.59
N GLU A 201 10.42 22.39 11.15
CA GLU A 201 10.59 23.74 10.60
C GLU A 201 11.82 23.77 9.67
N GLY A 202 11.76 24.57 8.60
CA GLY A 202 12.90 24.81 7.70
C GLY A 202 12.70 24.35 6.26
N ALA A 203 13.78 24.31 5.49
CA ALA A 203 13.75 23.82 4.11
C ALA A 203 13.49 22.30 4.07
N ALA A 204 12.92 21.83 2.96
CA ALA A 204 12.80 20.39 2.71
C ALA A 204 14.18 19.71 2.90
N PRO A 205 14.25 18.53 3.55
CA PRO A 205 15.51 17.81 3.72
C PRO A 205 16.29 17.66 2.41
N ASP A 206 15.54 17.43 1.33
CA ASP A 206 16.01 17.61 -0.03
C ASP A 206 14.87 18.20 -0.90
N PRO A 207 15.03 19.41 -1.45
CA PRO A 207 14.04 20.01 -2.35
C PRO A 207 13.95 19.31 -3.71
N GLN A 208 14.98 18.55 -4.10
CA GLN A 208 15.04 17.85 -5.37
C GLN A 208 14.37 16.47 -5.29
N PHE A 209 14.75 15.60 -4.36
CA PHE A 209 14.14 14.28 -4.12
C PHE A 209 13.48 14.22 -2.74
N PRO A 210 12.16 14.49 -2.66
CA PRO A 210 11.49 14.61 -1.37
C PRO A 210 11.47 13.29 -0.57
N THR A 211 11.56 12.14 -1.23
CA THR A 211 11.77 10.85 -0.54
C THR A 211 13.23 10.47 -0.54
N SER A 212 13.77 10.19 0.64
CA SER A 212 15.14 9.71 0.82
C SER A 212 15.15 8.33 1.50
N MET A 213 15.88 7.40 0.90
CA MET A 213 16.20 6.10 1.45
C MET A 213 17.62 6.15 2.01
N ILE A 214 17.73 6.11 3.34
CA ILE A 214 19.02 6.22 4.04
C ILE A 214 19.62 4.83 4.17
N ILE A 215 20.83 4.67 3.63
CA ILE A 215 21.62 3.44 3.70
C ILE A 215 22.41 3.44 5.01
N HIS A 216 22.20 2.44 5.85
CA HIS A 216 22.92 2.26 7.11
C HIS A 216 22.85 0.79 7.57
N PRO A 217 23.88 0.21 8.21
CA PRO A 217 23.84 -1.21 8.62
C PRO A 217 22.82 -1.53 9.72
N ILE A 218 22.31 -0.50 10.40
CA ILE A 218 21.39 -0.61 11.56
C ILE A 218 20.19 0.33 11.34
N HIS A 219 20.40 1.64 11.48
CA HIS A 219 19.38 2.69 11.34
C HIS A 219 19.04 3.06 9.90
N PHE A 220 18.96 2.09 8.99
CA PHE A 220 18.47 2.35 7.64
C PHE A 220 17.00 2.78 7.69
N GLY A 221 16.56 3.54 6.70
CA GLY A 221 15.20 4.02 6.75
C GLY A 221 14.73 4.81 5.55
N VAL A 222 13.51 5.30 5.65
CA VAL A 222 12.86 6.12 4.64
C VAL A 222 12.36 7.40 5.28
N ILE A 223 12.65 8.53 4.64
CA ILE A 223 12.08 9.84 4.95
C ILE A 223 11.22 10.21 3.76
N THR A 224 9.97 10.58 4.00
CA THR A 224 9.09 11.03 2.92
C THR A 224 8.14 12.10 3.42
N PRO A 225 7.87 13.15 2.62
CA PRO A 225 6.85 14.13 2.97
C PRO A 225 5.47 13.46 3.01
N LEU A 226 4.64 13.99 3.91
CA LEU A 226 3.21 13.75 3.97
C LEU A 226 2.41 14.96 3.46
N GLU A 227 3.07 16.05 3.12
CA GLU A 227 2.51 17.23 2.45
C GLU A 227 3.60 17.96 1.68
N LYS A 228 3.19 18.87 0.79
CA LYS A 228 4.15 19.60 -0.05
C LYS A 228 5.08 20.41 0.86
N PRO A 229 6.40 20.18 0.83
CA PRO A 229 7.33 21.01 1.57
C PRO A 229 7.27 22.45 1.04
N GLN A 230 6.98 23.39 1.92
CA GLN A 230 6.98 24.82 1.61
C GLN A 230 8.10 25.47 2.43
N GLY A 231 9.03 26.13 1.75
CA GLY A 231 10.21 26.71 2.41
C GLY A 231 9.81 27.70 3.50
N GLY A 232 10.31 27.49 4.72
CA GLY A 232 10.02 28.36 5.87
C GLY A 232 8.73 28.00 6.63
N GLU A 233 7.90 27.09 6.11
CA GLU A 233 6.73 26.57 6.82
C GLU A 233 7.01 25.22 7.49
N LYS A 234 6.18 24.89 8.47
CA LYS A 234 6.18 23.56 9.08
C LYS A 234 5.71 22.53 8.06
N THR A 235 6.49 21.48 7.87
CA THR A 235 6.14 20.38 6.96
C THR A 235 6.12 19.07 7.73
N LEU A 236 5.06 18.29 7.52
CA LEU A 236 4.91 16.95 8.08
C LEU A 236 5.66 15.91 7.24
N PHE A 237 6.58 15.21 7.88
CA PHE A 237 7.32 14.09 7.29
C PHE A 237 7.02 12.78 8.01
N ARG A 238 7.15 11.68 7.29
CA ARG A 238 7.26 10.34 7.85
C ARG A 238 8.71 9.87 7.79
N CYS A 239 9.25 9.53 8.95
CA CYS A 239 10.51 8.81 9.10
C CYS A 239 10.22 7.38 9.55
N ALA A 240 10.56 6.38 8.72
CA ALA A 240 10.50 4.97 9.10
C ALA A 240 11.93 4.47 9.27
N VAL A 241 12.33 4.20 10.52
CA VAL A 241 13.74 3.92 10.89
C VAL A 241 13.84 2.51 11.43
N ALA A 242 14.80 1.74 10.94
CA ALA A 242 15.07 0.41 11.45
C ALA A 242 15.82 0.46 12.79
N LEU A 243 15.52 -0.53 13.61
CA LEU A 243 16.21 -0.81 14.85
C LEU A 243 17.20 -1.96 14.64
N ASP A 244 18.16 -2.09 15.55
CA ASP A 244 18.96 -3.31 15.62
C ASP A 244 18.03 -4.53 15.77
N SER A 245 18.28 -5.57 14.98
CA SER A 245 17.60 -6.86 15.08
C SER A 245 17.62 -7.49 16.48
N LYS A 246 18.60 -7.12 17.31
CA LYS A 246 18.80 -7.58 18.68
C LYS A 246 18.19 -6.65 19.72
N ASP A 247 17.52 -5.57 19.31
CA ASP A 247 16.87 -4.66 20.23
C ASP A 247 15.71 -5.35 20.97
N THR A 248 15.85 -5.49 22.29
CA THR A 248 14.87 -6.15 23.17
C THR A 248 13.98 -5.17 23.92
N ARG A 249 14.09 -3.87 23.66
CA ARG A 249 13.24 -2.85 24.30
C ARG A 249 11.77 -3.11 23.99
N SER A 250 10.93 -2.84 24.98
CA SER A 250 9.47 -2.82 24.85
C SER A 250 9.02 -1.74 23.87
N ASP A 251 7.81 -1.89 23.33
CA ASP A 251 7.26 -0.88 22.43
C ASP A 251 7.10 0.49 23.13
N GLU A 252 6.91 0.53 24.45
CA GLU A 252 6.87 1.76 25.26
C GLU A 252 8.25 2.44 25.32
N GLU A 253 9.31 1.68 25.60
CA GLU A 253 10.69 2.20 25.62
C GLU A 253 11.14 2.71 24.24
N LEU A 254 10.74 2.01 23.17
CA LEU A 254 11.02 2.43 21.79
C LEU A 254 10.36 3.76 21.42
N LEU A 255 9.22 4.06 22.05
CA LEU A 255 8.43 5.27 21.83
C LEU A 255 8.70 6.38 22.87
N SER A 256 9.68 6.20 23.75
CA SER A 256 10.17 7.26 24.63
C SER A 256 10.72 8.45 23.85
N GLU A 257 10.63 9.65 24.43
CA GLU A 257 11.11 10.89 23.80
C GLU A 257 12.59 10.81 23.39
N ASP A 258 13.44 10.27 24.27
CA ASP A 258 14.87 10.08 24.00
C ASP A 258 15.13 9.13 22.83
N SER A 259 14.41 8.00 22.77
CA SER A 259 14.52 7.03 21.68
C SER A 259 14.09 7.65 20.34
N LEU A 260 12.95 8.36 20.32
CA LEU A 260 12.45 9.02 19.12
C LEU A 260 13.37 10.15 18.66
N SER A 261 13.91 10.94 19.59
CA SER A 261 14.87 12.00 19.30
C SER A 261 16.16 11.44 18.71
N SER A 262 16.68 10.35 19.27
CA SER A 262 17.85 9.63 18.72
C SER A 262 17.61 9.12 17.31
N LEU A 263 16.48 8.44 17.05
CA LEU A 263 16.14 7.93 15.72
C LEU A 263 15.94 9.06 14.69
N LEU A 264 15.31 10.17 15.08
CA LEU A 264 15.21 11.35 14.23
C LEU A 264 16.59 11.97 13.95
N GLY A 265 17.51 11.91 14.92
CA GLY A 265 18.90 12.34 14.77
C GLY A 265 19.69 11.57 13.72
N GLU A 266 19.33 10.32 13.44
CA GLU A 266 19.94 9.49 12.39
C GLU A 266 19.39 9.81 10.99
N MET A 267 18.18 10.36 10.91
CA MET A 267 17.44 10.50 9.66
C MET A 267 17.34 11.94 9.17
N MET A 268 17.04 12.89 10.06
CA MET A 268 16.71 14.26 9.66
C MET A 268 17.93 15.19 9.70
N PRO A 269 18.19 15.96 8.61
CA PRO A 269 19.21 17.00 8.62
C PRO A 269 18.75 18.17 9.51
N GLY A 270 19.65 19.12 9.74
CA GLY A 270 19.42 20.29 10.58
C GLY A 270 20.21 20.25 11.88
N PRO A 271 19.93 21.19 12.81
CA PRO A 271 20.71 21.37 14.02
C PRO A 271 20.56 20.22 15.01
N ARG A 272 21.42 20.23 16.03
CA ARG A 272 21.37 19.30 17.17
C ARG A 272 21.31 20.12 18.47
N PRO A 273 20.21 20.06 19.26
CA PRO A 273 19.02 19.22 19.06
C PRO A 273 18.17 19.64 17.85
N LEU A 274 17.43 18.68 17.28
CA LEU A 274 16.57 18.90 16.11
C LEU A 274 15.27 19.62 16.53
N PRO A 275 14.89 20.76 15.93
CA PRO A 275 13.62 21.45 16.18
C PRO A 275 12.47 20.69 15.48
N ALA A 276 12.03 19.62 16.14
CA ALA A 276 11.07 18.68 15.61
C ALA A 276 9.99 18.38 16.65
N ARG A 277 8.73 18.27 16.20
CA ARG A 277 7.61 17.82 17.03
C ARG A 277 7.09 16.50 16.51
N VAL A 278 7.19 15.45 17.32
CA VAL A 278 6.55 14.16 17.01
C VAL A 278 5.02 14.33 17.08
N VAL A 279 4.34 13.94 16.01
CA VAL A 279 2.87 13.96 15.90
C VAL A 279 2.29 12.59 16.24
N ARG A 280 2.93 11.54 15.74
CA ARG A 280 2.58 10.14 16.05
C ARG A 280 3.79 9.24 15.84
N SER A 281 3.83 8.12 16.53
CA SER A 281 4.86 7.11 16.36
C SER A 281 4.28 5.70 16.58
N SER A 282 4.84 4.70 15.88
CA SER A 282 4.44 3.31 16.03
C SER A 282 5.57 2.36 15.62
N PRO A 283 5.93 1.37 16.45
CA PRO A 283 6.78 0.28 16.03
C PRO A 283 5.97 -0.71 15.19
N TYR A 284 6.62 -1.35 14.23
CA TYR A 284 6.02 -2.44 13.45
C TYR A 284 7.09 -3.37 12.89
N ARG A 285 6.69 -4.61 12.61
CA ARG A 285 7.51 -5.57 11.87
C ARG A 285 7.20 -5.46 10.38
N ILE A 286 8.23 -5.71 9.57
CA ILE A 286 8.10 -5.76 8.12
C ILE A 286 8.13 -7.21 7.64
N HIS A 287 7.42 -7.48 6.56
CA HIS A 287 7.12 -8.84 6.11
C HIS A 287 7.45 -9.02 4.63
N GLN A 288 7.58 -10.27 4.20
CA GLN A 288 7.39 -10.70 2.82
C GLN A 288 6.46 -11.91 2.86
N LEU A 289 5.16 -11.66 2.81
CA LEU A 289 4.12 -12.67 2.94
C LEU A 289 3.21 -12.64 1.71
N CYS A 290 2.81 -13.82 1.23
CA CYS A 290 1.88 -13.99 0.12
C CYS A 290 0.89 -15.10 0.44
N ALA A 291 -0.39 -14.83 0.22
CA ALA A 291 -1.43 -15.84 0.35
C ALA A 291 -1.18 -16.95 -0.69
N SER A 292 -1.43 -18.21 -0.31
CA SER A 292 -1.16 -19.36 -1.20
C SER A 292 -2.05 -19.35 -2.45
N THR A 293 -3.18 -18.67 -2.39
CA THR A 293 -4.09 -18.34 -3.50
C THR A 293 -4.79 -17.03 -3.15
N PHE A 294 -5.13 -16.20 -4.13
CA PHE A 294 -5.92 -14.98 -3.91
C PHE A 294 -7.40 -15.23 -4.22
N HIS A 295 -7.80 -16.48 -4.40
CA HIS A 295 -9.16 -16.87 -4.75
C HIS A 295 -9.56 -18.19 -4.09
N ARG A 296 -10.83 -18.29 -3.66
CA ARG A 296 -11.51 -19.53 -3.30
C ARG A 296 -13.02 -19.38 -3.54
N GLY A 297 -13.60 -20.21 -4.42
CA GLY A 297 -15.05 -20.21 -4.70
C GLY A 297 -15.53 -18.92 -5.36
N ARG A 298 -16.30 -18.09 -4.63
CA ARG A 298 -16.75 -16.77 -5.09
C ARG A 298 -16.05 -15.62 -4.36
N CYS A 299 -14.99 -15.93 -3.62
CA CYS A 299 -14.25 -14.97 -2.82
C CYS A 299 -12.85 -14.74 -3.39
N ILE A 300 -12.42 -13.48 -3.45
CA ILE A 300 -11.05 -13.09 -3.81
C ILE A 300 -10.40 -12.21 -2.73
N LEU A 301 -9.07 -12.15 -2.71
CA LEU A 301 -8.28 -11.29 -1.83
C LEU A 301 -7.54 -10.22 -2.65
N ALA A 302 -7.39 -9.02 -2.09
CA ALA A 302 -6.65 -7.91 -2.72
C ALA A 302 -5.85 -7.10 -1.68
N GLY A 303 -4.73 -6.51 -2.12
CA GLY A 303 -3.86 -5.71 -1.26
C GLY A 303 -3.29 -6.50 -0.08
N ASP A 304 -3.19 -5.86 1.08
CA ASP A 304 -2.62 -6.43 2.31
C ASP A 304 -3.30 -7.73 2.79
N ALA A 305 -4.55 -7.98 2.38
CA ALA A 305 -5.23 -9.25 2.66
C ALA A 305 -4.61 -10.42 1.88
N ALA A 306 -4.03 -10.13 0.71
CA ALA A 306 -3.43 -11.09 -0.21
C ALA A 306 -1.90 -11.17 -0.07
N HIS A 307 -1.21 -10.06 0.17
CA HIS A 307 0.25 -10.02 0.28
C HIS A 307 0.73 -8.86 1.17
N LEU A 308 1.88 -9.01 1.80
CA LEU A 308 2.56 -7.98 2.57
C LEU A 308 4.01 -7.92 2.13
N ASN A 309 4.53 -6.72 1.95
CA ASN A 309 5.94 -6.48 1.69
C ASN A 309 6.51 -5.42 2.64
N ASN A 310 7.83 -5.30 2.64
CA ASN A 310 8.49 -4.21 3.34
C ASN A 310 8.22 -2.87 2.61
N PRO A 311 8.23 -1.73 3.32
CA PRO A 311 7.83 -0.44 2.75
C PRO A 311 8.88 0.17 1.81
N VAL A 312 10.11 -0.37 1.76
CA VAL A 312 11.20 0.19 0.97
C VAL A 312 10.92 0.00 -0.52
N GLY A 313 10.95 1.11 -1.26
CA GLY A 313 10.57 1.15 -2.68
C GLY A 313 9.12 1.58 -2.94
N ALA A 314 8.32 1.88 -1.91
CA ALA A 314 6.93 2.35 -2.04
C ALA A 314 6.05 1.41 -2.91
N LEU A 315 6.27 0.10 -2.79
CA LEU A 315 5.58 -0.92 -3.58
C LEU A 315 4.30 -1.46 -2.93
N GLY A 316 4.08 -1.28 -1.63
CA GLY A 316 2.95 -1.87 -0.90
C GLY A 316 1.58 -1.42 -1.44
N LEU A 317 1.13 -0.21 -1.09
CA LEU A 317 -0.17 0.29 -1.54
C LEU A 317 -0.25 0.43 -3.08
N THR A 318 0.86 0.76 -3.74
CA THR A 318 0.92 0.85 -5.20
C THR A 318 0.58 -0.49 -5.86
N THR A 319 1.01 -1.62 -5.29
CA THR A 319 0.57 -2.96 -5.72
C THR A 319 -0.89 -3.21 -5.39
N GLY A 320 -1.36 -2.78 -4.21
CA GLY A 320 -2.77 -2.89 -3.83
C GLY A 320 -3.73 -2.17 -4.78
N ILE A 321 -3.35 -0.99 -5.30
CA ILE A 321 -4.11 -0.26 -6.34
C ILE A 321 -4.21 -1.08 -7.62
N LEU A 322 -3.13 -1.78 -8.01
CA LEU A 322 -3.13 -2.65 -9.18
C LEU A 322 -3.92 -3.95 -8.97
N ASP A 323 -3.96 -4.47 -7.73
CA ASP A 323 -4.86 -5.56 -7.38
C ASP A 323 -6.32 -5.12 -7.49
N ALA A 324 -6.64 -3.91 -7.02
CA ALA A 324 -7.99 -3.35 -7.10
C ALA A 324 -8.48 -3.21 -8.55
N GLU A 325 -7.64 -2.70 -9.45
CA GLU A 325 -7.93 -2.63 -10.87
C GLU A 325 -8.24 -4.03 -11.44
N ALA A 326 -7.35 -5.00 -11.19
CA ALA A 326 -7.50 -6.35 -11.73
C ALA A 326 -8.69 -7.11 -11.12
N ALA A 327 -8.98 -6.91 -9.83
CA ALA A 327 -10.11 -7.53 -9.14
C ALA A 327 -11.44 -7.01 -9.71
N ALA A 328 -11.56 -5.69 -9.89
CA ALA A 328 -12.74 -5.08 -10.48
C ALA A 328 -12.95 -5.54 -11.93
N ASP A 329 -11.89 -5.56 -12.75
CA ASP A 329 -11.97 -6.05 -14.12
C ASP A 329 -12.40 -7.52 -14.20
N ALA A 330 -11.88 -8.38 -13.32
CA ALA A 330 -12.24 -9.80 -13.28
C ALA A 330 -13.72 -10.01 -12.93
N LEU A 331 -14.25 -9.23 -11.99
CA LEU A 331 -15.65 -9.28 -11.59
C LEU A 331 -16.57 -8.68 -12.65
N GLU A 332 -16.19 -7.57 -13.29
CA GLU A 332 -16.91 -6.98 -14.42
C GLU A 332 -17.05 -7.98 -15.58
N LEU A 333 -15.96 -8.66 -15.92
CA LEU A 333 -15.95 -9.71 -16.95
C LEU A 333 -16.96 -10.83 -16.64
N ILE A 334 -17.08 -11.23 -15.38
CA ILE A 334 -18.03 -12.29 -15.00
C ILE A 334 -19.46 -11.77 -14.99
N ILE A 335 -19.71 -10.65 -14.31
CA ILE A 335 -21.05 -10.16 -14.00
C ILE A 335 -21.72 -9.54 -15.24
N ASN A 336 -20.99 -8.69 -15.98
CA ASN A 336 -21.57 -7.93 -17.10
C ASN A 336 -21.34 -8.60 -18.45
N GLU A 337 -20.25 -9.36 -18.61
CA GLU A 337 -19.89 -9.99 -19.90
C GLU A 337 -20.09 -11.51 -19.93
N GLY A 338 -20.63 -12.10 -18.86
CA GLY A 338 -20.95 -13.52 -18.80
C GLY A 338 -19.74 -14.44 -18.91
N LYS A 339 -18.53 -13.96 -18.58
CA LYS A 339 -17.33 -14.82 -18.53
C LYS A 339 -17.44 -15.81 -17.38
N GLN A 340 -16.78 -16.96 -17.53
CA GLN A 340 -16.82 -18.03 -16.54
C GLN A 340 -16.10 -17.62 -15.24
N LEU A 341 -16.49 -18.25 -14.13
CA LEU A 341 -15.92 -18.06 -12.79
C LEU A 341 -14.38 -18.23 -12.74
N GLU A 342 -13.85 -18.99 -13.69
CA GLU A 342 -12.44 -19.18 -13.96
C GLU A 342 -11.64 -17.87 -14.05
N ALA A 343 -12.27 -16.74 -14.44
CA ALA A 343 -11.63 -15.43 -14.41
C ALA A 343 -11.08 -15.05 -13.01
N LEU A 344 -11.68 -15.52 -11.91
CA LEU A 344 -11.17 -15.30 -10.56
C LEU A 344 -9.87 -16.07 -10.28
N ARG A 345 -9.73 -17.29 -10.82
CA ARG A 345 -8.48 -18.06 -10.74
C ARG A 345 -7.39 -17.40 -11.58
N ILE A 346 -7.74 -16.85 -12.75
CA ILE A 346 -6.82 -16.10 -13.61
C ILE A 346 -6.34 -14.83 -12.90
N TYR A 347 -7.24 -14.06 -12.29
CA TYR A 347 -6.89 -12.92 -11.42
C TYR A 347 -5.90 -13.36 -10.34
N SER A 348 -6.24 -14.42 -9.60
CA SER A 348 -5.42 -14.90 -8.50
C SER A 348 -4.01 -15.28 -8.96
N HIS A 349 -3.89 -16.02 -10.07
CA HIS A 349 -2.60 -16.40 -10.62
C HIS A 349 -1.81 -15.18 -11.08
N ALA A 350 -2.42 -14.26 -11.82
CA ALA A 350 -1.72 -13.11 -12.38
C ALA A 350 -1.18 -12.19 -11.28
N ARG A 351 -1.97 -11.90 -10.24
CA ARG A 351 -1.55 -11.06 -9.12
C ARG A 351 -0.55 -11.74 -8.21
N GLN A 352 -0.70 -13.04 -7.95
CA GLN A 352 0.30 -13.81 -7.22
C GLN A 352 1.64 -13.84 -7.98
N LYS A 353 1.62 -14.06 -9.30
CA LYS A 353 2.81 -14.01 -10.16
C LYS A 353 3.47 -12.63 -10.07
N ALA A 354 2.71 -11.55 -10.24
CA ALA A 354 3.23 -10.19 -10.13
C ALA A 354 3.91 -9.94 -8.77
N PHE A 355 3.33 -10.45 -7.67
CA PHE A 355 3.98 -10.36 -6.37
C PHE A 355 5.29 -11.16 -6.33
N GLN A 356 5.26 -12.43 -6.73
CA GLN A 356 6.40 -13.35 -6.61
C GLN A 356 7.57 -13.01 -7.54
N THR A 357 7.29 -12.50 -8.74
CA THR A 357 8.33 -12.25 -9.76
C THR A 357 8.76 -10.79 -9.86
N PHE A 358 8.04 -9.87 -9.21
CA PHE A 358 8.38 -8.45 -9.26
C PHE A 358 8.36 -7.81 -7.87
N VAL A 359 7.21 -7.77 -7.20
CA VAL A 359 7.08 -6.99 -5.94
C VAL A 359 8.01 -7.50 -4.85
N ASN A 360 8.01 -8.81 -4.58
CA ASN A 360 8.83 -9.42 -3.54
C ASN A 360 10.34 -9.32 -3.85
N PRO A 361 10.83 -9.69 -5.05
CA PRO A 361 12.25 -9.51 -5.40
C PRO A 361 12.72 -8.05 -5.33
N VAL A 362 11.96 -7.11 -5.90
CA VAL A 362 12.36 -5.69 -5.95
C VAL A 362 12.34 -5.06 -4.57
N SER A 363 11.27 -5.25 -3.79
CA SER A 363 11.20 -4.72 -2.42
C SER A 363 12.26 -5.34 -1.51
N THR A 364 12.57 -6.64 -1.67
CA THR A 364 13.65 -7.31 -0.92
C THR A 364 15.00 -6.72 -1.27
N ALA A 365 15.31 -6.57 -2.56
CA ALA A 365 16.57 -5.96 -3.00
C ALA A 365 16.72 -4.53 -2.49
N ASN A 366 15.65 -3.72 -2.54
CA ASN A 366 15.67 -2.36 -2.01
C ASN A 366 15.92 -2.32 -0.50
N LYS A 367 15.29 -3.21 0.28
CA LYS A 367 15.56 -3.32 1.73
C LYS A 367 17.02 -3.70 1.98
N LEU A 368 17.55 -4.70 1.28
CA LEU A 368 18.93 -5.14 1.43
C LEU A 368 19.94 -4.07 1.04
N ARG A 369 19.66 -3.26 0.00
CA ARG A 369 20.51 -2.11 -0.38
C ARG A 369 20.61 -1.06 0.71
N ILE A 370 19.50 -0.75 1.38
CA ILE A 370 19.49 0.26 2.44
C ILE A 370 20.02 -0.29 3.76
N ALA A 371 19.82 -1.58 4.03
CA ALA A 371 20.37 -2.30 5.17
C ALA A 371 21.80 -2.79 4.89
N ASN A 372 22.68 -1.89 4.45
CA ASN A 372 24.05 -2.22 4.04
C ASN A 372 25.07 -1.23 4.61
N ASP A 373 26.33 -1.60 4.56
CA ASP A 373 27.44 -0.67 4.79
C ASP A 373 27.42 0.43 3.70
N PRO A 374 27.49 1.73 4.08
CA PRO A 374 27.38 2.83 3.12
C PRO A 374 28.52 2.87 2.08
N GLU A 375 29.71 2.40 2.43
CA GLU A 375 30.84 2.38 1.49
C GLU A 375 30.72 1.18 0.54
N ALA A 376 30.36 0.00 1.05
CA ALA A 376 30.04 -1.15 0.21
C ALA A 376 28.86 -0.88 -0.74
N ALA A 377 27.88 -0.09 -0.32
CA ALA A 377 26.75 0.29 -1.18
C ALA A 377 27.16 1.10 -2.42
N THR A 378 28.31 1.79 -2.39
CA THR A 378 28.82 2.48 -3.58
C THR A 378 29.28 1.53 -4.69
N GLU A 379 29.46 0.24 -4.38
CA GLU A 379 29.77 -0.83 -5.32
C GLU A 379 28.52 -1.53 -5.88
N ASP A 380 27.33 -1.25 -5.36
CA ASP A 380 26.08 -1.86 -5.85
C ASP A 380 25.81 -1.43 -7.30
N TRP A 381 25.73 -2.41 -8.20
CA TRP A 381 25.57 -2.18 -9.63
C TRP A 381 24.30 -1.40 -9.96
N PHE A 382 23.21 -1.60 -9.22
CA PHE A 382 21.95 -0.89 -9.45
C PHE A 382 22.07 0.55 -9.02
N LEU A 383 22.68 0.80 -7.85
CA LEU A 383 22.89 2.18 -7.39
C LEU A 383 23.73 2.97 -8.39
N ARG A 384 24.85 2.38 -8.85
CA ARG A 384 25.70 2.96 -9.91
C ARG A 384 24.93 3.24 -11.20
N ALA A 385 24.16 2.27 -11.68
CA ALA A 385 23.40 2.43 -12.91
C ALA A 385 22.30 3.50 -12.81
N MET A 386 21.76 3.73 -11.61
CA MET A 386 20.66 4.66 -11.37
C MET A 386 21.09 6.03 -10.81
N LEU A 387 22.40 6.27 -10.66
CA LEU A 387 22.91 7.60 -10.31
C LEU A 387 22.77 8.57 -11.48
N ASP A 388 23.24 8.17 -12.66
CA ASP A 388 23.14 8.91 -13.92
C ASP A 388 22.66 7.98 -15.05
N PRO A 389 21.39 7.52 -15.01
CA PRO A 389 20.92 6.48 -15.91
C PRO A 389 20.77 7.01 -17.34
N THR A 390 21.22 6.22 -18.33
CA THR A 390 20.93 6.50 -19.74
C THR A 390 19.45 6.23 -20.04
N PRO A 391 18.89 6.77 -21.15
CA PRO A 391 17.52 6.44 -21.56
C PRO A 391 17.27 4.93 -21.68
N GLU A 392 18.24 4.17 -22.19
CA GLU A 392 18.17 2.71 -22.31
C GLU A 392 18.13 2.03 -20.94
N THR A 393 18.96 2.49 -20.00
CA THR A 393 18.93 2.03 -18.61
C THR A 393 17.57 2.29 -17.97
N ILE A 394 17.02 3.50 -18.15
CA ILE A 394 15.68 3.85 -17.65
C ILE A 394 14.62 2.91 -18.26
N GLU A 395 14.66 2.66 -19.56
CA GLU A 395 13.70 1.78 -20.24
C GLU A 395 13.79 0.35 -19.69
N GLU A 396 15.00 -0.20 -19.58
CA GLU A 396 15.23 -1.56 -19.06
C GLU A 396 14.66 -1.73 -17.65
N PHE A 397 14.93 -0.78 -16.76
CA PHE A 397 14.45 -0.84 -15.38
C PHE A 397 12.94 -0.56 -15.25
N THR A 398 12.36 0.28 -16.10
CA THR A 398 10.94 0.64 -16.01
C THR A 398 10.03 -0.36 -16.72
N LYS A 399 10.54 -1.11 -17.71
CA LYS A 399 9.74 -2.09 -18.47
C LYS A 399 8.99 -3.10 -17.58
N PRO A 400 9.59 -3.72 -16.54
CA PRO A 400 8.86 -4.59 -15.61
C PRO A 400 7.71 -3.91 -14.86
N PHE A 401 7.80 -2.60 -14.57
CA PHE A 401 6.76 -1.85 -13.85
C PHE A 401 5.46 -1.73 -14.64
N PHE A 402 5.53 -1.87 -15.97
CA PHE A 402 4.36 -1.82 -16.85
C PHE A 402 4.03 -3.18 -17.46
N GLY A 403 5.02 -4.03 -17.72
CA GLY A 403 4.85 -5.34 -18.37
C GLY A 403 4.57 -6.51 -17.44
N ILE A 404 5.01 -6.44 -16.17
CA ILE A 404 4.85 -7.53 -15.19
C ILE A 404 3.94 -7.10 -14.04
N TRP A 405 4.14 -5.90 -13.51
CA TRP A 405 3.49 -5.46 -12.28
C TRP A 405 2.01 -5.15 -12.42
N ARG A 406 1.58 -4.55 -13.54
CA ARG A 406 0.17 -4.25 -13.84
C ARG A 406 -0.45 -5.42 -14.61
N THR A 407 -1.68 -5.79 -14.26
CA THR A 407 -2.40 -6.90 -14.89
C THR A 407 -3.53 -6.39 -15.76
N ASN A 408 -3.51 -6.74 -17.05
CA ASN A 408 -4.65 -6.53 -17.94
C ASN A 408 -5.48 -7.82 -17.98
N MET A 409 -6.61 -7.85 -17.27
CA MET A 409 -7.44 -9.06 -17.17
C MET A 409 -7.99 -9.52 -18.53
N ARG A 410 -8.34 -8.61 -19.44
CA ARG A 410 -8.84 -8.99 -20.78
C ARG A 410 -7.77 -9.68 -21.61
N GLU A 411 -6.51 -9.27 -21.47
CA GLU A 411 -5.36 -9.91 -22.11
C GLU A 411 -5.04 -11.28 -21.46
N GLU A 412 -5.03 -11.35 -20.13
CA GLU A 412 -4.80 -12.62 -19.41
C GLU A 412 -5.88 -13.68 -19.72
N MET A 413 -7.13 -13.25 -19.87
CA MET A 413 -8.23 -14.13 -20.30
C MET A 413 -8.01 -14.65 -21.73
N ARG A 414 -7.58 -13.81 -22.67
CA ARG A 414 -7.32 -14.21 -24.07
C ARG A 414 -6.18 -15.21 -24.17
N ARG A 415 -5.09 -15.01 -23.43
CA ARG A 415 -3.90 -15.91 -23.44
C ARG A 415 -4.19 -17.33 -22.93
N ARG A 416 -5.26 -17.51 -22.16
CA ARG A 416 -5.62 -18.78 -21.50
C ARG A 416 -6.81 -19.48 -22.15
N GLN A 417 -7.36 -18.91 -23.22
CA GLN A 417 -8.19 -19.65 -24.17
C GLN A 417 -7.23 -20.45 -25.06
N LEU A 418 -6.99 -21.72 -24.69
CA LEU A 418 -6.42 -22.74 -25.56
C LEU A 418 -7.48 -23.20 -26.57
#